data_AF-C5DG51-F1
#
_entry.id   AF-C5DG51-F1
#
_cell.length_a   1.000
_cell.length_b   1.000
_cell.length_c   1.000
_cell.angle_alpha   90.00
_cell.angle_beta   90.00
_cell.angle_gamma   90.00
#
_symmetry.space_group_name_H-M   'P 1'
#
loop_
_entity.id
_entity.type
_entity.pdbx_description
1 polymer ?
#
loop_
_entity_poly.entity_id
_entity_poly.type
_entity_poly.pdbx_seq_one_letter_code
_entity_poly.pdbx_strand_id
1 'polypeptide(L)'
;MIIFLIYVSKFLLFTLLYYFTLFPFVLGISTVLFGPLGITIAVVHSMLHVNLYATSVTRVGCLGHAAAILEKLFTDKGTPKENIRRLHQPAYPVVLEKRNWTQSLSIFAAKTMAHFIIFSVLLCISLIPIIGIVLAKLLRSAPIGYDYYLIHLARRKALEKRGRDEFYREIGKFTAFGIVSGALELIPILSGITITSNFLGSGICVLEQSQSFENSSLSSI
;
A
#
# COMPACT_ATOMS: atom_id res chain seq x y z
N MET A 1 -15.88 -1.77 9.00
CA MET A 1 -15.52 -2.79 10.03
C MET A 1 -14.79 -3.99 9.47
N ILE A 2 -15.18 -4.58 8.32
CA ILE A 2 -14.55 -5.81 7.79
C ILE A 2 -13.03 -5.65 7.54
N ILE A 3 -12.59 -4.52 6.98
CA ILE A 3 -11.15 -4.24 6.75
C ILE A 3 -10.35 -4.26 8.06
N PHE A 4 -10.91 -3.70 9.14
CA PHE A 4 -10.27 -3.70 10.45
C PHE A 4 -10.16 -5.12 11.03
N LEU A 5 -11.19 -5.95 10.88
CA LEU A 5 -11.15 -7.35 11.32
C LEU A 5 -10.10 -8.17 10.54
N ILE A 6 -10.02 -7.97 9.22
CA ILE A 6 -8.99 -8.59 8.37
C ILE A 6 -7.60 -8.12 8.81
N TYR A 7 -7.44 -6.84 9.12
CA TYR A 7 -6.19 -6.29 9.64
C TYR A 7 -5.79 -6.95 10.95
N VAL A 8 -6.67 -7.02 11.95
CA VAL A 8 -6.39 -7.65 13.26
C VAL A 8 -6.02 -9.12 13.08
N SER A 9 -6.72 -9.86 12.23
CA SER A 9 -6.39 -11.26 11.93
C SER A 9 -4.97 -11.41 11.35
N LYS A 10 -4.61 -10.56 10.37
CA LYS A 10 -3.27 -10.55 9.77
C LYS A 10 -2.20 -10.12 10.77
N PHE A 11 -2.49 -9.13 11.59
CA PHE A 11 -1.59 -8.65 12.64
C PHE A 11 -1.26 -9.79 13.61
N LEU A 12 -2.27 -10.50 14.14
CA LEU A 12 -2.05 -11.65 15.04
C LEU A 12 -1.24 -12.75 14.38
N LEU A 13 -1.55 -13.10 13.12
CA LEU A 13 -0.79 -14.10 12.37
C LEU A 13 0.70 -13.71 12.24
N PHE A 14 0.97 -12.47 11.85
CA PHE A 14 2.34 -11.98 11.71
C PHE A 14 3.04 -11.82 13.06
N THR A 15 2.32 -11.46 14.14
CA THR A 15 2.87 -11.44 15.50
C THR A 15 3.38 -12.82 15.88
N LEU A 16 2.56 -13.86 15.72
CA LEU A 16 2.97 -15.24 16.04
C LEU A 16 4.20 -15.64 15.24
N LEU A 17 4.17 -15.48 13.92
CA LEU A 17 5.30 -15.82 13.06
C LEU A 17 6.58 -15.06 13.45
N TYR A 18 6.46 -13.77 13.74
CA TYR A 18 7.59 -12.91 14.10
C TYR A 18 8.21 -13.31 15.44
N TYR A 19 7.39 -13.61 16.45
CA TYR A 19 7.86 -13.99 17.77
C TYR A 19 8.62 -15.33 17.75
N PHE A 20 8.20 -16.27 16.91
CA PHE A 20 8.92 -17.55 16.75
C PHE A 20 10.20 -17.45 15.93
N THR A 21 10.28 -16.53 14.96
CA THR A 21 11.37 -16.52 13.98
C THR A 21 12.39 -15.41 14.20
N LEU A 22 11.94 -14.16 14.36
CA LEU A 22 12.80 -12.97 14.33
C LEU A 22 13.02 -12.34 15.71
N PHE A 23 12.04 -12.46 16.61
CA PHE A 23 12.09 -11.81 17.92
C PHE A 23 13.31 -12.20 18.77
N PRO A 24 13.78 -13.46 18.83
CA PRO A 24 14.98 -13.81 19.60
C PRO A 24 16.23 -13.05 19.14
N PHE A 25 16.39 -12.89 17.82
CA PHE A 25 17.51 -12.15 17.24
C PHE A 25 17.42 -10.65 17.54
N VAL A 26 16.23 -10.08 17.37
CA VAL A 26 15.95 -8.66 17.62
C VAL A 26 16.13 -8.32 19.10
N LEU A 27 15.67 -9.19 20.00
CA LEU A 27 15.86 -9.08 21.44
C LEU A 27 17.34 -9.14 21.80
N GLY A 28 18.10 -10.09 21.24
CA GLY A 28 19.53 -10.22 21.46
C GLY A 28 20.29 -8.96 21.04
N ILE A 29 20.08 -8.49 19.81
CA ILE A 29 20.72 -7.27 19.28
C ILE A 29 20.35 -6.05 20.13
N SER A 30 19.06 -5.86 20.44
CA SER A 30 18.61 -4.70 21.20
C SER A 30 19.12 -4.71 22.64
N THR A 31 19.20 -5.88 23.28
CA THR A 31 19.73 -6.03 24.64
C THR A 31 21.23 -5.80 24.70
N VAL A 32 21.98 -6.25 23.69
CA VAL A 32 23.43 -5.98 23.59
C VAL A 32 23.70 -4.49 23.38
N LEU A 33 22.90 -3.80 22.55
CA LEU A 33 23.12 -2.39 22.23
C LEU A 33 22.64 -1.42 23.32
N PHE A 34 21.51 -1.71 23.97
CA PHE A 34 20.83 -0.78 24.89
C PHE A 34 20.70 -1.33 26.32
N GLY A 35 21.30 -2.48 26.62
CA GLY A 35 21.21 -3.11 27.94
C GLY A 35 19.77 -3.54 28.29
N PRO A 36 19.33 -3.39 29.55
CA PRO A 36 17.97 -3.77 29.98
C PRO A 36 16.85 -3.02 29.24
N LEU A 37 17.10 -1.77 28.82
CA LEU A 37 16.16 -0.99 28.00
C LEU A 37 15.98 -1.60 26.61
N GLY A 38 16.91 -2.43 26.16
CA GLY A 38 16.82 -3.17 24.91
C GLY A 38 15.59 -4.06 24.83
N ILE A 39 15.07 -4.55 25.96
CA ILE A 39 13.87 -5.39 26.01
C ILE A 39 12.63 -4.59 25.58
N THR A 40 12.45 -3.38 26.14
CA THR A 40 11.29 -2.53 25.80
C THR A 40 11.38 -2.06 24.35
N ILE A 41 12.58 -1.70 23.90
CA ILE A 41 12.85 -1.35 22.50
C ILE A 41 12.54 -2.51 21.56
N ALA A 42 12.94 -3.73 21.90
CA ALA A 42 12.67 -4.92 21.08
C ALA A 42 11.16 -5.21 20.96
N VAL A 43 10.39 -5.03 22.04
CA VAL A 43 8.93 -5.19 22.02
C VAL A 43 8.29 -4.13 21.12
N VAL A 44 8.63 -2.85 21.30
CA VAL A 44 8.09 -1.76 20.47
C VAL A 44 8.47 -1.95 19.00
N HIS A 45 9.73 -2.30 18.73
CA HIS A 45 10.22 -2.60 17.39
C HIS A 45 9.46 -3.77 16.76
N SER A 46 9.24 -4.86 17.50
CA SER A 46 8.48 -6.01 17.02
C SER A 46 7.05 -5.62 16.62
N MET A 47 6.37 -4.80 17.43
CA MET A 47 5.02 -4.32 17.14
C MET A 47 4.98 -3.47 15.87
N LEU A 48 5.94 -2.56 15.71
CA LEU A 48 6.06 -1.71 14.52
C LEU A 48 6.37 -2.54 13.26
N HIS A 49 7.22 -3.56 13.38
CA HIS A 49 7.65 -4.37 12.25
C HIS A 49 6.52 -5.29 11.77
N VAL A 50 5.82 -5.93 12.71
CA VAL A 50 4.61 -6.72 12.42
C VAL A 50 3.52 -5.85 11.79
N ASN A 51 3.30 -4.64 12.33
CA ASN A 51 2.35 -3.67 11.77
C ASN A 51 2.67 -3.35 10.31
N LEU A 52 3.94 -3.10 9.96
CA LEU A 52 4.37 -2.81 8.58
C LEU A 52 3.94 -3.90 7.58
N TYR A 53 4.09 -5.17 7.95
CA TYR A 53 3.67 -6.29 7.12
C TYR A 53 2.15 -6.45 7.09
N ALA A 54 1.50 -6.35 8.26
CA ALA A 54 0.06 -6.45 8.37
C ALA A 54 -0.67 -5.39 7.54
N THR A 55 -0.22 -4.13 7.55
CA THR A 55 -0.85 -3.08 6.72
C THR A 55 -0.61 -3.29 5.23
N SER A 56 0.61 -3.66 4.83
CA SER A 56 0.96 -3.94 3.44
C SER A 56 0.05 -5.04 2.85
N VAL A 57 -0.12 -6.14 3.56
CA VAL A 57 -0.94 -7.28 3.11
C VAL A 57 -2.44 -6.97 3.23
N THR A 58 -2.85 -6.13 4.19
CA THR A 58 -4.24 -5.69 4.32
C THR A 58 -4.66 -4.80 3.16
N ARG A 59 -3.83 -3.82 2.79
CA ARG A 59 -4.14 -2.87 1.72
C ARG A 59 -4.38 -3.56 0.38
N VAL A 60 -3.51 -4.49 0.00
CA VAL A 60 -3.65 -5.25 -1.25
C VAL A 60 -4.80 -6.26 -1.17
N GLY A 61 -4.94 -6.95 -0.04
CA GLY A 61 -5.97 -7.99 0.13
C GLY A 61 -7.40 -7.44 0.29
N CYS A 62 -7.58 -6.18 0.66
CA CYS A 62 -8.90 -5.58 0.91
C CYS A 62 -9.43 -4.75 -0.26
N LEU A 63 -8.80 -4.77 -1.44
CA LEU A 63 -9.24 -3.97 -2.59
C LEU A 63 -10.71 -4.18 -2.96
N GLY A 64 -11.23 -5.41 -2.87
CA GLY A 64 -12.65 -5.69 -3.11
C GLY A 64 -13.58 -5.02 -2.10
N HIS A 65 -13.22 -5.04 -0.81
CA HIS A 65 -13.99 -4.37 0.24
C HIS A 65 -13.87 -2.85 0.15
N ALA A 66 -12.70 -2.35 -0.23
CA ALA A 66 -12.48 -0.93 -0.50
C ALA A 66 -13.36 -0.44 -1.66
N ALA A 67 -13.56 -1.27 -2.70
CA ALA A 67 -14.45 -0.95 -3.82
C ALA A 67 -15.89 -0.67 -3.36
N ALA A 68 -16.43 -1.53 -2.50
CA ALA A 68 -17.79 -1.38 -1.97
C ALA A 68 -17.96 -0.09 -1.13
N ILE A 69 -16.93 0.27 -0.34
CA ILE A 69 -16.93 1.51 0.44
C ILE A 69 -16.89 2.74 -0.48
N LEU A 70 -16.05 2.69 -1.50
CA LEU A 70 -15.91 3.78 -2.48
C LEU A 70 -17.15 3.94 -3.36
N GLU A 71 -17.82 2.84 -3.73
CA GLU A 71 -19.10 2.90 -4.44
C GLU A 71 -20.15 3.67 -3.63
N LYS A 72 -20.25 3.39 -2.33
CA LYS A 72 -21.17 4.12 -1.45
C LYS A 72 -20.82 5.62 -1.38
N LEU A 73 -19.53 5.95 -1.29
CA LEU A 73 -19.05 7.34 -1.31
C LEU A 73 -19.42 8.06 -2.63
N PHE A 74 -19.22 7.41 -3.77
CA PHE A 74 -19.51 8.02 -5.08
C PHE A 74 -21.01 8.17 -5.33
N THR A 75 -21.81 7.25 -4.81
CA THR A 75 -23.28 7.34 -4.84
C THR A 75 -23.77 8.52 -4.02
N ASP A 76 -23.24 8.70 -2.81
CA ASP A 76 -23.60 9.81 -1.91
C ASP A 76 -23.25 11.18 -2.50
N LYS A 77 -22.12 11.25 -3.23
CA LYS A 77 -21.68 12.47 -3.92
C LYS A 77 -22.35 12.73 -5.28
N GLY A 78 -23.37 11.95 -5.65
CA GLY A 78 -24.14 12.15 -6.87
C GLY A 78 -23.34 11.84 -8.16
N THR A 79 -22.29 11.04 -8.08
CA THR A 79 -21.43 10.72 -9.23
C THR A 79 -22.21 9.85 -10.23
N PRO A 80 -22.06 10.06 -11.56
CA PRO A 80 -22.77 9.26 -12.56
C PRO A 80 -22.57 7.76 -12.35
N LYS A 81 -23.65 6.97 -12.50
CA LYS A 81 -23.64 5.49 -12.33
C LYS A 81 -22.57 4.79 -13.19
N GLU A 82 -22.18 5.40 -14.30
CA GLU A 82 -21.11 4.90 -15.17
C GLU A 82 -19.74 4.88 -14.47
N ASN A 83 -19.44 5.89 -13.65
CA ASN A 83 -18.23 5.92 -12.83
C ASN A 83 -18.28 4.90 -11.70
N ILE A 84 -19.47 4.60 -11.17
CA ILE A 84 -19.71 3.59 -10.12
C ILE A 84 -19.56 2.17 -10.68
N ARG A 85 -20.12 1.90 -11.86
CA ARG A 85 -19.99 0.60 -12.55
C ARG A 85 -18.55 0.26 -12.92
N ARG A 86 -17.73 1.29 -13.18
CA ARG A 86 -16.28 1.13 -13.33
C ARG A 86 -15.66 0.58 -12.06
N LEU A 87 -16.19 0.79 -10.84
CA LEU A 87 -15.63 0.19 -9.61
C LEU A 87 -15.78 -1.33 -9.48
N HIS A 88 -16.45 -2.01 -10.42
CA HIS A 88 -16.67 -3.46 -10.37
C HIS A 88 -16.02 -4.21 -11.53
N GLN A 89 -15.46 -3.52 -12.52
CA GLN A 89 -14.86 -4.19 -13.67
C GLN A 89 -13.50 -4.80 -13.33
N PRO A 90 -13.22 -6.05 -13.76
CA PRO A 90 -11.92 -6.69 -13.56
C PRO A 90 -10.85 -5.95 -14.35
N ALA A 91 -9.66 -5.85 -13.74
CA ALA A 91 -8.50 -5.26 -14.37
C ALA A 91 -7.98 -6.24 -15.43
N TYR A 92 -8.30 -5.97 -16.69
CA TYR A 92 -7.78 -6.55 -17.95
C TYR A 92 -8.11 -8.04 -18.23
N PRO A 93 -8.54 -8.39 -19.46
CA PRO A 93 -8.23 -9.70 -20.02
C PRO A 93 -6.71 -9.75 -20.28
N VAL A 94 -6.03 -10.76 -19.73
CA VAL A 94 -4.63 -11.03 -20.05
C VAL A 94 -4.58 -11.42 -21.53
N VAL A 95 -4.20 -10.49 -22.41
CA VAL A 95 -3.83 -10.85 -23.78
C VAL A 95 -2.53 -11.64 -23.66
N LEU A 96 -2.64 -12.97 -23.72
CA LEU A 96 -1.52 -13.90 -23.76
C LEU A 96 -0.81 -13.71 -25.10
N GLU A 97 0.01 -12.68 -25.17
CA GLU A 97 0.94 -12.47 -26.28
C GLU A 97 1.91 -13.67 -26.28
N LYS A 98 2.06 -14.32 -27.44
CA LYS A 98 2.87 -15.54 -27.62
C LYS A 98 4.35 -15.18 -27.47
N ARG A 99 4.78 -15.00 -26.23
CA ARG A 99 6.11 -14.51 -25.84
C ARG A 99 7.07 -15.68 -25.72
N ASN A 100 8.24 -15.56 -26.36
CA ASN A 100 9.30 -16.55 -26.30
C ASN A 100 9.67 -16.86 -24.84
N TRP A 101 9.56 -18.13 -24.46
CA TRP A 101 9.70 -18.60 -23.08
C TRP A 101 11.04 -18.21 -22.45
N THR A 102 12.12 -18.27 -23.22
CA THR A 102 13.48 -17.89 -22.81
C THR A 102 13.58 -16.40 -22.47
N GLN A 103 13.06 -15.52 -23.33
CA GLN A 103 13.04 -14.08 -23.05
C GLN A 103 12.10 -13.76 -21.87
N SER A 104 11.00 -14.49 -21.74
CA SER A 104 10.07 -14.31 -20.62
C SER A 104 10.71 -14.63 -19.29
N LEU A 105 11.43 -15.76 -19.22
CA LEU A 105 12.13 -16.22 -18.04
C LEU A 105 13.24 -15.25 -17.62
N SER A 106 14.05 -14.76 -18.57
CA SER A 106 15.12 -13.79 -18.26
C SER A 106 14.57 -12.47 -17.73
N ILE A 107 13.49 -11.95 -18.33
CA ILE A 107 12.84 -10.73 -17.84
C ILE A 107 12.22 -10.97 -16.45
N PHE A 108 11.57 -12.12 -16.21
CA PHE A 108 11.04 -12.46 -14.91
C PHE A 108 12.15 -12.55 -13.85
N ALA A 109 13.23 -13.27 -14.15
CA ALA A 109 14.39 -13.42 -13.27
C ALA A 109 15.02 -12.06 -12.93
N ALA A 110 15.30 -11.23 -13.94
CA ALA A 110 15.85 -9.89 -13.72
C ALA A 110 14.94 -9.03 -12.85
N LYS A 111 13.63 -9.08 -13.08
CA LYS A 111 12.65 -8.34 -12.29
C LYS A 111 12.60 -8.84 -10.85
N THR A 112 12.57 -10.16 -10.65
CA THR A 112 12.57 -10.78 -9.31
C THR A 112 13.85 -10.45 -8.56
N MET A 113 15.00 -10.49 -9.22
CA MET A 113 16.29 -10.12 -8.63
C MET A 113 16.33 -8.66 -8.20
N ALA A 114 15.81 -7.74 -9.03
CA ALA A 114 15.69 -6.33 -8.63
C ALA A 114 14.80 -6.12 -7.40
N HIS A 115 13.63 -6.81 -7.33
CA HIS A 115 12.77 -6.75 -6.16
C HIS A 115 13.44 -7.34 -4.91
N PHE A 116 14.19 -8.43 -5.09
CA PHE A 116 14.94 -9.07 -4.00
C PHE A 116 16.02 -8.14 -3.44
N ILE A 117 16.77 -7.45 -4.29
CA ILE A 117 17.79 -6.47 -3.87
C ILE A 117 17.13 -5.31 -3.10
N ILE A 118 16.06 -4.72 -3.65
CA ILE A 118 15.32 -3.63 -2.99
C ILE A 118 14.78 -4.09 -1.63
N PHE A 119 14.20 -5.29 -1.56
CA PHE A 119 13.69 -5.86 -0.32
C PHE A 119 14.81 -6.09 0.70
N SER A 120 15.97 -6.58 0.26
CA SER A 120 17.12 -6.84 1.12
C SER A 120 17.66 -5.54 1.71
N VAL A 121 17.80 -4.49 0.90
CA VAL A 121 18.21 -3.16 1.38
C VAL A 121 17.21 -2.60 2.41
N LEU A 122 15.91 -2.70 2.12
CA LEU A 122 14.86 -2.25 3.05
C LEU A 122 14.85 -3.06 4.35
N LEU A 123 15.14 -4.37 4.29
CA LEU A 123 15.25 -5.23 5.45
C LEU A 123 16.46 -4.84 6.31
N CYS A 124 17.60 -4.54 5.69
CA CYS A 124 18.78 -4.05 6.41
C CYS A 124 18.50 -2.72 7.11
N ILE A 125 17.80 -1.80 6.43
CA ILE A 125 17.38 -0.53 7.04
C ILE A 125 16.40 -0.77 8.19
N SER A 126 15.44 -1.69 8.01
CA SER A 126 14.42 -1.97 9.03
C SER A 126 14.96 -2.69 10.27
N LEU A 127 16.19 -3.21 10.25
CA LEU A 127 16.86 -3.77 11.43
C LEU A 127 17.30 -2.70 12.43
N ILE A 128 17.41 -1.42 12.03
CA ILE A 128 17.70 -0.33 12.96
C ILE A 128 16.50 -0.14 13.89
N PRO A 129 16.67 -0.27 15.22
CA PRO A 129 15.55 -0.20 16.15
C PRO A 129 14.75 1.09 16.01
N ILE A 130 13.41 0.94 15.92
CA ILE A 130 12.40 2.00 15.73
C ILE A 130 12.58 2.85 14.45
N ILE A 131 13.68 3.59 14.33
CA ILE A 131 13.98 4.53 13.24
C ILE A 131 14.02 3.82 11.88
N GLY A 132 14.58 2.60 11.84
CA GLY A 132 14.67 1.81 10.62
C GLY A 132 13.31 1.52 9.99
N ILE A 133 12.31 1.24 10.82
CA ILE A 133 10.94 0.94 10.36
C ILE A 133 10.27 2.20 9.81
N VAL A 134 10.42 3.34 10.49
CA VAL A 134 9.91 4.62 10.03
C VAL A 134 10.53 4.98 8.68
N LEU A 135 11.85 4.85 8.57
CA LEU A 135 12.59 5.16 7.34
C LEU A 135 12.21 4.21 6.20
N ALA A 136 12.12 2.91 6.45
CA ALA A 136 11.66 1.93 5.47
C ALA A 136 10.25 2.25 4.96
N LYS A 137 9.37 2.77 5.83
CA LYS A 137 8.02 3.18 5.45
C LYS A 137 8.02 4.47 4.62
N LEU A 138 8.86 5.45 4.98
CA LEU A 138 9.05 6.68 4.20
C LEU A 138 9.61 6.41 2.81
N LEU A 139 10.63 5.53 2.69
CA LEU A 139 11.18 5.11 1.39
C LEU A 139 10.14 4.39 0.53
N ARG A 140 9.19 3.70 1.16
CA ARG A 140 8.07 3.03 0.48
C ARG A 140 6.84 3.92 0.33
N SER A 141 6.91 5.22 0.61
CA SER A 141 5.75 6.13 0.52
C SER A 141 5.11 6.13 -0.87
N ALA A 142 5.88 6.30 -1.95
CA ALA A 142 5.35 6.30 -3.31
C ALA A 142 4.51 5.04 -3.66
N PRO A 143 5.02 3.80 -3.46
CA PRO A 143 4.22 2.61 -3.69
C PRO A 143 3.05 2.45 -2.70
N ILE A 144 3.19 2.87 -1.44
CA ILE A 144 2.08 2.91 -0.47
C ILE A 144 0.94 3.78 -1.01
N GLY A 145 1.24 4.99 -1.46
CA GLY A 145 0.23 5.88 -2.04
C GLY A 145 -0.36 5.31 -3.32
N TYR A 146 0.45 4.71 -4.18
CA TYR A 146 -0.03 4.06 -5.39
C TYR A 146 -1.02 2.93 -5.11
N ASP A 147 -0.77 2.09 -4.11
CA ASP A 147 -1.69 1.00 -3.73
C ASP A 147 -3.09 1.52 -3.38
N TYR A 148 -3.20 2.69 -2.74
CA TYR A 148 -4.48 3.34 -2.43
C TYR A 148 -5.19 3.91 -3.65
N TYR A 149 -4.43 4.33 -4.65
CA TYR A 149 -4.95 4.81 -5.92
C TYR A 149 -5.15 3.71 -6.96
N LEU A 150 -4.64 2.50 -6.70
CA LEU A 150 -4.66 1.38 -7.65
C LEU A 150 -6.08 1.02 -8.07
N ILE A 151 -7.06 1.12 -7.17
CA ILE A 151 -8.46 0.85 -7.50
C ILE A 151 -9.04 1.84 -8.52
N HIS A 152 -8.53 3.07 -8.53
CA HIS A 152 -8.90 4.13 -9.45
C HIS A 152 -8.09 4.04 -10.76
N LEU A 153 -6.79 3.73 -10.66
CA LEU A 153 -5.87 3.65 -11.81
C LEU A 153 -5.99 2.35 -12.62
N ALA A 154 -6.10 1.20 -11.97
CA ALA A 154 -6.20 -0.12 -12.63
C ALA A 154 -7.36 -0.20 -13.64
N ARG A 155 -8.29 0.75 -13.55
CA ARG A 155 -9.51 0.79 -14.34
C ARG A 155 -9.48 1.83 -15.46
N ARG A 156 -8.76 2.96 -15.31
CA ARG A 156 -8.32 3.76 -16.47
C ARG A 156 -7.40 2.96 -17.39
N LYS A 157 -6.58 2.07 -16.83
CA LYS A 157 -5.68 1.17 -17.58
C LYS A 157 -6.38 0.12 -18.47
N ALA A 158 -7.67 -0.16 -18.28
CA ALA A 158 -8.41 -0.99 -19.22
C ALA A 158 -8.56 -0.31 -20.60
N LEU A 159 -8.45 1.02 -20.64
CA LEU A 159 -8.52 1.84 -21.86
C LEU A 159 -7.13 2.17 -22.43
N GLU A 160 -6.08 2.25 -21.61
CA GLU A 160 -4.71 2.56 -22.08
C GLU A 160 -3.65 1.66 -21.42
N LYS A 161 -2.82 0.99 -22.24
CA LYS A 161 -1.71 0.07 -21.89
C LYS A 161 -0.55 0.73 -21.09
N ARG A 162 -0.78 1.82 -20.35
CA ARG A 162 0.23 2.80 -19.91
C ARG A 162 0.42 2.95 -18.40
N GLY A 163 0.15 1.88 -17.63
CA GLY A 163 0.08 1.94 -16.17
C GLY A 163 1.37 2.29 -15.41
N ARG A 164 2.55 2.19 -16.03
CA ARG A 164 3.82 2.66 -15.43
C ARG A 164 4.05 4.14 -15.69
N ASP A 165 3.75 4.60 -16.89
CA ASP A 165 3.95 6.00 -17.28
C ASP A 165 3.10 6.93 -16.40
N GLU A 166 1.89 6.50 -16.05
CA GLU A 166 1.03 7.24 -15.10
C GLU A 166 1.60 7.28 -13.68
N PHE A 167 2.19 6.18 -13.21
CA PHE A 167 2.85 6.14 -11.89
C PHE A 167 3.99 7.15 -11.81
N TYR A 168 4.83 7.21 -12.86
CA TYR A 168 5.94 8.16 -12.91
C TYR A 168 5.48 9.60 -13.16
N ARG A 169 4.38 9.80 -13.89
CA ARG A 169 3.80 11.12 -14.15
C ARG A 169 3.26 11.79 -12.88
N GLU A 170 2.57 11.04 -12.04
CA GLU A 170 1.98 11.55 -10.78
C GLU A 170 2.77 11.10 -9.53
N ILE A 171 4.06 10.77 -9.65
CA ILE A 171 4.85 10.19 -8.54
C ILE A 171 4.86 11.09 -7.30
N GLY A 172 4.89 12.41 -7.48
CA GLY A 172 4.83 13.38 -6.38
C GLY A 172 3.54 13.28 -5.57
N LYS A 173 2.40 13.13 -6.25
CA LYS A 173 1.08 12.96 -5.63
C LYS A 173 1.00 11.64 -4.85
N PHE A 174 1.46 10.55 -5.45
CA PHE A 174 1.50 9.24 -4.75
C PHE A 174 2.45 9.27 -3.56
N THR A 175 3.59 9.94 -3.67
CA THR A 175 4.55 10.10 -2.58
C THR A 175 3.95 10.91 -1.43
N ALA A 176 3.37 12.08 -1.71
CA ALA A 176 2.76 12.93 -0.69
C ALA A 176 1.62 12.22 0.05
N PHE A 177 0.71 11.58 -0.70
CA PHE A 177 -0.36 10.78 -0.09
C PHE A 177 0.21 9.59 0.70
N GLY A 178 1.23 8.94 0.16
CA GLY A 178 1.94 7.82 0.77
C GLY A 178 2.63 8.15 2.09
N ILE A 179 3.20 9.35 2.22
CA ILE A 179 3.81 9.83 3.46
C ILE A 179 2.74 9.97 4.54
N VAL A 180 1.64 10.65 4.24
CA VAL A 180 0.55 10.89 5.21
C VAL A 180 -0.13 9.58 5.60
N SER A 181 -0.53 8.78 4.61
CA SER A 181 -1.17 7.47 4.86
C SER A 181 -0.23 6.51 5.60
N GLY A 182 1.05 6.48 5.24
CA GLY A 182 2.07 5.68 5.90
C GLY A 182 2.31 6.09 7.35
N ALA A 183 2.30 7.39 7.65
CA ALA A 183 2.40 7.91 9.02
C ALA A 183 1.19 7.50 9.88
N LEU A 184 -0.02 7.62 9.34
CA LEU A 184 -1.24 7.20 10.04
C LEU A 184 -1.26 5.69 10.31
N GLU A 185 -0.81 4.88 9.36
CA GLU A 185 -0.65 3.44 9.53
C GLU A 185 0.50 3.06 10.46
N LEU A 186 1.30 3.98 11.01
CA LEU A 186 2.42 3.62 11.88
C LEU A 186 1.93 3.12 13.24
N ILE A 187 0.70 3.49 13.63
CA ILE A 187 0.08 3.16 14.92
C ILE A 187 -0.58 1.77 14.84
N PRO A 188 0.02 0.68 15.38
CA PRO A 188 -0.36 -0.70 15.10
C PRO A 188 -1.82 -1.07 15.39
N ILE A 189 -2.46 -0.43 16.37
CA ILE A 189 -3.84 -0.75 16.71
C ILE A 189 -4.81 0.03 15.82
N LEU A 190 -4.45 1.27 15.46
CA LEU A 190 -5.31 2.15 14.66
C LEU A 190 -5.15 1.94 13.16
N SER A 191 -4.09 1.25 12.72
CA SER A 191 -3.80 0.99 11.31
C SER A 191 -4.99 0.46 10.51
N GLY A 192 -5.79 -0.47 11.06
CA GLY A 192 -6.95 -1.00 10.32
C GLY A 192 -8.04 0.06 10.04
N ILE A 193 -8.21 1.01 10.96
CA ILE A 193 -9.13 2.14 10.80
C ILE A 193 -8.53 3.16 9.83
N THR A 194 -7.24 3.47 9.97
CA THR A 194 -6.56 4.42 9.09
C THR A 194 -6.49 3.93 7.66
N ILE A 195 -6.35 2.62 7.41
CA ILE A 195 -6.45 2.05 6.05
C ILE A 195 -7.81 2.37 5.42
N THR A 196 -8.89 2.21 6.18
CA THR A 196 -10.24 2.54 5.70
C THR A 196 -10.37 4.04 5.41
N SER A 197 -9.87 4.88 6.31
CA SER A 197 -9.83 6.34 6.13
C SER A 197 -9.00 6.75 4.92
N ASN A 198 -7.87 6.09 4.67
CA ASN A 198 -6.98 6.35 3.54
C ASN A 198 -7.65 5.96 2.22
N PHE A 199 -8.40 4.84 2.16
CA PHE A 199 -9.19 4.52 0.97
C PHE A 199 -10.27 5.56 0.69
N LEU A 200 -10.97 6.03 1.72
CA LEU A 200 -11.95 7.12 1.57
C LEU A 200 -11.27 8.42 1.11
N GLY A 201 -10.13 8.77 1.72
CA GLY A 201 -9.33 9.94 1.35
C GLY A 201 -8.87 9.89 -0.10
N SER A 202 -8.40 8.74 -0.59
CA SER A 202 -8.03 8.60 -2.00
C SER A 202 -9.24 8.76 -2.92
N GLY A 203 -10.41 8.24 -2.52
CA GLY A 203 -11.67 8.45 -3.24
C GLY A 203 -12.08 9.90 -3.34
N ILE A 204 -12.01 10.65 -2.23
CA ILE A 204 -12.33 12.09 -2.20
C ILE A 204 -11.39 12.88 -3.10
N CYS A 205 -10.07 12.63 -3.04
CA CYS A 205 -9.10 13.30 -3.90
C CYS A 205 -9.39 13.05 -5.40
N VAL A 206 -9.85 11.84 -5.76
CA VAL A 206 -10.24 11.53 -7.14
C VAL A 206 -11.50 12.28 -7.56
N LEU A 207 -12.50 12.39 -6.69
CA LEU A 207 -13.73 13.15 -6.98
C LEU A 207 -13.43 14.64 -7.20
N GLU A 208 -12.63 15.23 -6.32
CA GLU A 208 -12.25 16.65 -6.42
C GLU A 208 -11.47 16.92 -7.71
N GLN A 209 -10.55 16.02 -8.08
CA GLN A 209 -9.83 16.11 -9.34
C GLN A 209 -10.79 16.03 -10.55
N SER A 210 -11.78 15.14 -10.51
CA SER A 210 -12.80 15.03 -11.57
C SER A 210 -13.64 16.30 -11.72
N GLN A 211 -14.07 16.91 -10.61
CA GLN A 211 -14.86 18.16 -10.62
C GLN A 211 -14.05 19.36 -11.13
N SER A 212 -12.77 19.45 -10.74
CA SER A 212 -11.88 20.51 -11.22
C SER A 212 -11.72 20.48 -12.75
N PHE A 213 -11.66 19.29 -13.36
CA PHE A 213 -11.56 19.17 -14.80
C PHE A 213 -12.86 19.61 -15.50
N GLU A 214 -14.01 19.23 -14.99
CA GLU A 214 -15.32 19.64 -15.54
C GLU A 214 -15.49 21.17 -15.49
N ASN A 215 -15.16 21.80 -14.35
CA ASN A 215 -15.22 23.25 -14.21
C ASN A 215 -14.23 23.98 -15.14
N SER A 216 -13.01 23.45 -15.32
CA SER A 216 -12.03 24.04 -16.24
C SER A 216 -12.50 23.99 -17.69
N SER A 217 -13.15 22.91 -18.10
CA SER A 217 -13.68 22.75 -19.46
C SER A 217 -14.85 23.70 -19.76
N LEU A 218 -15.66 24.02 -18.75
CA LEU A 218 -16.75 24.98 -18.87
C LEU A 218 -16.26 26.43 -18.90
N SER A 219 -15.13 26.75 -18.25
CA SER A 219 -14.55 28.11 -18.27
C SER A 219 -13.82 28.47 -19.57
N SER A 220 -13.53 27.47 -20.42
CA SER A 220 -12.87 27.64 -21.72
C SER A 220 -13.82 27.78 -22.91
N ILE A 221 -15.13 27.79 -22.65
CA ILE A 221 -16.22 28.00 -23.63
C ILE A 221 -16.83 29.37 -23.37
#